data_AF-A0A1S2Y2E4-F1
#
_entry.id   AF-A0A1S2Y2E4-F1
#
_cell.length_a   1.000
_cell.length_b   1.000
_cell.length_c   1.000
_cell.angle_alpha   90.00
_cell.angle_beta   90.00
_cell.angle_gamma   90.00
#
_symmetry.space_group_name_H-M   'P 1'
#
loop_
_entity.id
_entity.type
_entity.pdbx_description
1 polymer ?
#
loop_
_entity_poly.entity_id
_entity_poly.type
_entity_poly.pdbx_seq_one_letter_code
_entity_poly.pdbx_strand_id
1 'polypeptide(L)'
;MTLSGKVEGEVEIEAPAAKFYNIFRKQLHHIPNIATDVVHGAELHEGDWENVGSIKQWNYTIGGIKQSAKTKIETIDDDNMVLTYSIFDGEMSESYKSLKITLQVIGKEHGGLVKWTYEYEKLKEDITGAPPESYLEFAVKITKDIDAHLVKEYLRYNIIQYLYISRNIRDMTLSGKVEGEVEIEAPAAKFYNIFRKQLHHIPNIASDSVHGAKVHEGDWENVGSIKQWDFTIEGTKLSAKEKIESIDDDNKVITYSIFDGDVSENYKSFKGTLQVVDKEHGGIVKWTFEYEKLKEDIIGASPESYLDFAVKVTKDIDAHLVKE
;
A
#
# COMPACT_ATOMS: atom_id res chain seq x y z
N MET A 1 43.78 45.24 -6.38
CA MET A 1 42.33 45.03 -6.19
C MET A 1 42.10 44.42 -4.81
N THR A 2 40.87 44.20 -4.36
CA THR A 2 40.57 43.65 -3.02
C THR A 2 40.81 42.14 -2.98
N LEU A 3 41.58 41.67 -1.99
CA LEU A 3 41.83 40.23 -1.77
C LEU A 3 40.62 39.49 -1.19
N SER A 4 39.71 40.22 -0.53
CA SER A 4 38.46 39.69 0.00
C SER A 4 37.29 39.96 -0.94
N GLY A 5 36.34 39.03 -0.98
CA GLY A 5 35.14 39.14 -1.79
C GLY A 5 34.04 38.19 -1.35
N LYS A 6 32.90 38.31 -2.02
CA LYS A 6 31.68 37.53 -1.78
C LYS A 6 31.01 37.20 -3.10
N VAL A 7 30.60 35.94 -3.30
CA VAL A 7 29.72 35.53 -4.42
C VAL A 7 28.49 34.82 -3.87
N GLU A 8 27.35 35.02 -4.52
CA GLU A 8 26.05 34.51 -4.07
C GLU A 8 25.26 33.96 -5.24
N GLY A 9 24.47 32.92 -4.99
CA GLY A 9 23.57 32.33 -5.96
C GLY A 9 22.34 31.75 -5.29
N GLU A 10 21.23 31.79 -6.03
CA GLU A 10 19.94 31.32 -5.55
C GLU A 10 19.35 30.29 -6.53
N VAL A 11 18.70 29.26 -5.99
CA VAL A 11 18.08 28.17 -6.77
C VAL A 11 16.70 27.88 -6.20
N GLU A 12 15.67 27.91 -7.04
CA GLU A 12 14.36 27.41 -6.65
C GLU A 12 14.36 25.88 -6.64
N ILE A 13 13.74 25.30 -5.63
CA ILE A 13 13.55 23.86 -5.48
C ILE A 13 12.07 23.54 -5.38
N GLU A 14 11.66 22.41 -5.94
CA GLU A 14 10.28 21.91 -5.85
C GLU A 14 10.06 21.07 -4.59
N ALA A 15 11.12 20.43 -4.09
CA ALA A 15 11.10 19.63 -2.87
C ALA A 15 10.79 20.48 -1.63
N PRO A 16 10.14 19.92 -0.60
CA PRO A 16 9.89 20.62 0.65
C PRO A 16 11.20 21.14 1.27
N ALA A 17 11.27 22.44 1.56
CA ALA A 17 12.47 23.11 2.09
C ALA A 17 13.11 22.38 3.28
N ALA A 18 12.30 21.95 4.25
CA ALA A 18 12.80 21.21 5.42
C ALA A 18 13.45 19.86 5.06
N LYS A 19 12.92 19.15 4.04
CA LYS A 19 13.52 17.90 3.57
C LYS A 19 14.85 18.15 2.87
N PHE A 20 14.91 19.18 2.02
CA PHE A 20 16.16 19.59 1.37
C PHE A 20 17.22 19.98 2.40
N TYR A 21 16.87 20.85 3.36
CA TYR A 21 17.77 21.27 4.44
C TYR A 21 18.34 20.08 5.22
N ASN A 22 17.50 19.10 5.53
CA ASN A 22 17.91 17.89 6.24
C ASN A 22 18.96 17.05 5.50
N ILE A 23 19.08 17.17 4.18
CA ILE A 23 20.15 16.51 3.43
C ILE A 23 21.52 17.05 3.87
N PHE A 24 21.69 18.37 3.95
CA PHE A 24 22.95 18.96 4.42
C PHE A 24 23.12 18.88 5.95
N ARG A 25 22.01 18.95 6.70
CA ARG A 25 22.03 19.00 8.17
C ARG A 25 22.29 17.64 8.83
N LYS A 26 21.74 16.55 8.27
CA LYS A 26 21.73 15.22 8.91
C LYS A 26 22.14 14.08 7.97
N GLN A 27 21.92 14.23 6.67
CA GLN A 27 22.11 13.15 5.69
C GLN A 27 23.22 13.47 4.69
N LEU A 28 24.22 14.23 5.12
CA LEU A 28 25.25 14.78 4.25
C LEU A 28 26.08 13.67 3.58
N HIS A 29 26.22 12.53 4.25
CA HIS A 29 26.86 11.31 3.74
C HIS A 29 26.06 10.63 2.61
N HIS A 30 24.81 11.01 2.35
CA HIS A 30 24.04 10.52 1.20
C HIS A 30 24.30 11.31 -0.08
N ILE A 31 24.86 12.53 0.00
CA ILE A 31 25.08 13.38 -1.19
C ILE A 31 25.89 12.68 -2.29
N PRO A 32 26.97 11.92 -2.01
CA PRO A 32 27.66 11.15 -3.04
C PRO A 32 26.79 10.13 -3.78
N ASN A 33 25.72 9.62 -3.16
CA ASN A 33 24.77 8.70 -3.80
C ASN A 33 23.66 9.43 -4.57
N ILE A 34 23.52 10.74 -4.38
CA ILE A 34 22.52 11.60 -5.01
C ILE A 34 23.12 12.33 -6.21
N ALA A 35 24.24 13.03 -6.00
CA ALA A 35 24.95 13.83 -6.99
C ALA A 35 26.23 13.10 -7.45
N THR A 36 26.06 11.87 -7.93
CA THR A 36 27.15 10.92 -8.24
C THR A 36 28.08 11.38 -9.36
N ASP A 37 27.64 12.32 -10.18
CA ASP A 37 28.41 12.90 -11.28
C ASP A 37 29.47 13.90 -10.81
N VAL A 38 29.20 14.60 -9.70
CA VAL A 38 30.06 15.68 -9.19
C VAL A 38 30.63 15.43 -7.79
N VAL A 39 30.01 14.56 -6.97
CA VAL A 39 30.49 14.19 -5.63
C VAL A 39 30.83 12.71 -5.58
N HIS A 40 32.09 12.41 -5.24
CA HIS A 40 32.62 11.04 -5.21
C HIS A 40 32.72 10.47 -3.80
N GLY A 41 32.68 11.31 -2.78
CA GLY A 41 32.74 10.86 -1.39
C GLY A 41 32.57 12.00 -0.39
N ALA A 42 32.02 11.64 0.76
CA ALA A 42 31.93 12.46 1.95
C ALA A 42 32.30 11.58 3.15
N GLU A 43 33.36 11.93 3.86
CA GLU A 43 33.91 11.15 4.97
C GLU A 43 33.97 12.00 6.23
N LEU A 44 33.65 11.40 7.37
CA LEU A 44 33.82 12.04 8.67
C LEU A 44 35.29 12.00 9.08
N HIS A 45 35.90 13.16 9.32
CA HIS A 45 37.30 13.27 9.70
C HIS A 45 37.47 13.48 11.21
N GLU A 46 36.66 14.37 11.81
CA GLU A 46 36.68 14.66 13.24
C GLU A 46 35.26 14.99 13.74
N GLY A 47 34.95 14.57 14.97
CA GLY A 47 33.64 14.79 15.60
C GLY A 47 32.58 13.83 15.10
N ASP A 48 31.44 14.37 14.69
CA ASP A 48 30.29 13.63 14.16
C ASP A 48 29.67 14.32 12.93
N TRP A 49 28.60 13.75 12.35
CA TRP A 49 27.99 14.29 11.14
C TRP A 49 27.26 15.61 11.35
N GLU A 50 26.79 15.91 12.56
CA GLU A 50 25.69 16.84 12.80
C GLU A 50 26.08 18.08 13.60
N ASN A 51 27.13 18.03 14.41
CA ASN A 51 27.44 19.07 15.39
C ASN A 51 28.44 20.11 14.88
N VAL A 52 28.32 21.32 15.43
CA VAL A 52 29.28 22.41 15.26
C VAL A 52 30.67 21.94 15.68
N GLY A 53 31.69 22.35 14.92
CA GLY A 53 33.08 21.98 15.14
C GLY A 53 33.52 20.72 14.39
N SER A 54 32.59 19.86 14.00
CA SER A 54 32.89 18.61 13.30
C SER A 54 33.40 18.83 11.87
N ILE A 55 34.35 18.00 11.45
CA ILE A 55 35.10 18.13 10.19
C ILE A 55 34.74 16.99 9.24
N LYS A 56 34.46 17.34 7.98
CA LYS A 56 34.16 16.40 6.90
C LYS A 56 35.12 16.60 5.74
N GLN A 57 35.60 15.49 5.18
CA GLN A 57 36.39 15.48 3.97
C GLN A 57 35.52 15.14 2.78
N TRP A 58 35.70 15.89 1.70
CA TRP A 58 34.96 15.75 0.45
C TRP A 58 35.89 15.39 -0.67
N ASN A 59 35.42 14.53 -1.57
CA ASN A 59 36.03 14.27 -2.87
C ASN A 59 35.00 14.62 -3.94
N TYR A 60 35.36 15.51 -4.86
CA TYR A 60 34.42 16.06 -5.84
C TYR A 60 35.12 16.42 -7.15
N THR A 61 34.35 16.72 -8.19
CA THR A 61 34.86 17.19 -9.48
C THR A 61 34.27 18.56 -9.82
N ILE A 62 35.14 19.51 -10.19
CA ILE A 62 34.75 20.80 -10.76
C ILE A 62 35.50 20.98 -12.08
N GLY A 63 34.77 21.31 -13.16
CA GLY A 63 35.36 21.51 -14.49
C GLY A 63 36.12 20.28 -15.03
N GLY A 64 35.74 19.07 -14.61
CA GLY A 64 36.42 17.82 -14.98
C GLY A 64 37.67 17.49 -14.15
N ILE A 65 38.07 18.39 -13.24
CA ILE A 65 39.23 18.19 -12.36
C ILE A 65 38.75 17.65 -11.01
N LYS A 66 39.29 16.49 -10.62
CA LYS A 66 39.05 15.92 -9.29
C LYS A 66 39.80 16.74 -8.24
N GLN A 67 39.11 17.03 -7.14
CA GLN A 67 39.62 17.82 -6.03
C GLN A 67 39.10 17.25 -4.71
N SER A 68 39.69 17.73 -3.63
CA SER A 68 39.27 17.46 -2.27
C SER A 68 39.16 18.74 -1.44
N ALA A 69 38.36 18.70 -0.38
CA ALA A 69 38.30 19.77 0.60
C ALA A 69 37.96 19.20 1.97
N LYS A 70 38.44 19.85 3.04
CA LYS A 70 37.90 19.64 4.38
C LYS A 70 37.05 20.82 4.79
N THR A 71 35.82 20.53 5.23
CA THR A 71 34.88 21.53 5.73
C THR A 71 34.63 21.31 7.21
N LYS A 72 34.57 22.40 7.98
CA LYS A 72 34.17 22.41 9.39
C LYS A 72 32.85 23.13 9.53
N ILE A 73 31.92 22.57 10.31
CA ILE A 73 30.67 23.26 10.64
C ILE A 73 30.98 24.37 11.63
N GLU A 74 30.72 25.62 11.26
CA GLU A 74 30.93 26.81 12.10
C GLU A 74 29.67 27.15 12.91
N THR A 75 28.52 27.20 12.24
CA THR A 75 27.25 27.55 12.87
C THR A 75 26.09 26.76 12.27
N ILE A 76 25.09 26.52 13.11
CA ILE A 76 23.82 25.88 12.76
C ILE A 76 22.72 26.76 13.32
N ASP A 77 21.75 27.11 12.47
CA ASP A 77 20.50 27.76 12.86
C ASP A 77 19.36 26.96 12.23
N ASP A 78 18.88 25.96 12.97
CA ASP A 78 17.84 25.04 12.50
C ASP A 78 16.48 25.78 12.34
N ASP A 79 16.23 26.84 13.13
CA ASP A 79 15.00 27.63 13.06
C ASP A 79 14.89 28.42 11.75
N ASN A 80 16.02 28.96 11.28
CA ASN A 80 16.10 29.68 10.01
C ASN A 80 16.64 28.85 8.84
N MET A 81 16.86 27.54 9.04
CA MET A 81 17.46 26.61 8.08
C MET A 81 18.77 27.13 7.47
N VAL A 82 19.69 27.59 8.32
CA VAL A 82 21.00 28.10 7.92
C VAL A 82 22.11 27.17 8.42
N LEU A 83 23.10 26.92 7.56
CA LEU A 83 24.34 26.21 7.87
C LEU A 83 25.52 27.01 7.34
N THR A 84 26.53 27.23 8.18
CA THR A 84 27.79 27.85 7.75
C THR A 84 28.95 26.89 7.95
N TYR A 85 29.81 26.80 6.94
CA TYR A 85 31.00 25.97 6.91
C TYR A 85 32.23 26.84 6.68
N SER A 86 33.36 26.48 7.27
CA SER A 86 34.68 26.98 6.88
C SER A 86 35.46 25.90 6.12
N ILE A 87 36.24 26.31 5.13
CA ILE A 87 37.18 25.44 4.40
C ILE A 87 38.59 25.81 4.83
N PHE A 88 39.39 24.81 5.17
CA PHE A 88 40.73 25.02 5.72
C PHE A 88 41.80 24.04 5.21
N ASP A 89 41.43 23.08 4.36
CA ASP A 89 42.35 22.10 3.76
C ASP A 89 41.82 21.65 2.39
N GLY A 90 42.69 21.04 1.58
CA GLY A 90 42.45 20.64 0.19
C GLY A 90 42.87 21.70 -0.83
N GLU A 91 42.60 21.45 -2.11
CA GLU A 91 43.08 22.27 -3.24
C GLU A 91 42.60 23.72 -3.15
N MET A 92 41.47 23.99 -2.51
CA MET A 92 40.99 25.37 -2.28
C MET A 92 41.93 26.17 -1.37
N SER A 93 42.57 25.52 -0.38
CA SER A 93 43.46 26.20 0.57
C SER A 93 44.74 26.75 -0.07
N GLU A 94 45.11 26.28 -1.26
CA GLU A 94 46.25 26.79 -2.04
C GLU A 94 45.96 28.16 -2.69
N SER A 95 44.68 28.52 -2.84
CA SER A 95 44.23 29.77 -3.48
C SER A 95 43.60 30.76 -2.50
N TYR A 96 42.98 30.26 -1.43
CA TYR A 96 42.23 31.07 -0.48
C TYR A 96 42.79 30.94 0.92
N LYS A 97 43.11 32.09 1.54
CA LYS A 97 43.52 32.20 2.93
C LYS A 97 42.38 31.84 3.88
N SER A 98 41.16 32.20 3.51
CA SER A 98 39.94 31.79 4.19
C SER A 98 38.80 31.68 3.20
N LEU A 99 37.92 30.69 3.37
CA LEU A 99 36.68 30.56 2.63
C LEU A 99 35.57 30.07 3.56
N LYS A 100 34.45 30.78 3.57
CA LYS A 100 33.23 30.43 4.30
C LYS A 100 32.09 30.21 3.33
N ILE A 101 31.33 29.15 3.54
CA ILE A 101 30.14 28.82 2.76
C ILE A 101 28.94 28.90 3.68
N THR A 102 27.91 29.65 3.30
CA THR A 102 26.62 29.65 3.98
C THR A 102 25.55 29.12 3.04
N LEU A 103 24.82 28.11 3.52
CA LEU A 103 23.58 27.59 2.94
C LEU A 103 22.41 28.15 3.75
N GLN A 104 21.43 28.76 3.08
CA GLN A 104 20.14 29.12 3.68
C GLN A 104 19.00 28.55 2.83
N VAL A 105 18.02 27.92 3.47
CA VAL A 105 16.84 27.38 2.78
C VAL A 105 15.59 28.12 3.25
N ILE A 106 14.86 28.75 2.33
CA ILE A 106 13.66 29.51 2.63
C ILE A 106 12.45 28.73 2.12
N GLY A 107 11.56 28.33 3.04
CA GLY A 107 10.31 27.65 2.69
C GLY A 107 9.35 28.55 1.92
N LYS A 108 8.65 27.96 0.93
CA LYS A 108 7.53 28.57 0.20
C LYS A 108 6.29 27.68 0.36
N GLU A 109 5.12 28.16 -0.09
CA GLU A 109 3.89 27.34 -0.14
C GLU A 109 4.10 26.05 -0.94
N HIS A 110 4.85 26.15 -2.04
CA HIS A 110 5.32 25.01 -2.83
C HIS A 110 6.84 25.10 -2.96
N GLY A 111 7.54 24.07 -2.49
CA GLY A 111 9.00 23.97 -2.57
C GLY A 111 9.75 24.94 -1.66
N GLY A 112 10.79 25.59 -2.20
CA GLY A 112 11.62 26.54 -1.47
C GLY A 112 12.60 27.32 -2.35
N LEU A 113 13.37 28.19 -1.72
CA LEU A 113 14.50 28.91 -2.32
C LEU A 113 15.76 28.60 -1.53
N VAL A 114 16.77 28.06 -2.21
CA VAL A 114 18.08 27.76 -1.63
C VAL A 114 19.03 28.89 -1.99
N LYS A 115 19.65 29.51 -0.99
CA LYS A 115 20.67 30.54 -1.15
C LYS A 115 22.03 30.00 -0.73
N TRP A 116 23.00 30.16 -1.60
CA TRP A 116 24.40 29.87 -1.35
C TRP A 116 25.20 31.17 -1.32
N THR A 117 26.01 31.34 -0.29
CA THR A 117 26.89 32.49 -0.12
C THR A 117 28.31 32.01 0.15
N TYR A 118 29.27 32.45 -0.66
CA TYR A 118 30.69 32.18 -0.51
C TYR A 118 31.42 33.47 -0.16
N GLU A 119 32.00 33.55 1.02
CA GLU A 119 32.85 34.66 1.46
C GLU A 119 34.29 34.19 1.49
N TYR A 120 35.21 34.93 0.85
CA TYR A 120 36.58 34.47 0.68
C TYR A 120 37.61 35.60 0.88
N GLU A 121 38.82 35.20 1.23
CA GLU A 121 40.04 36.01 1.18
C GLU A 121 41.09 35.23 0.38
N LYS A 122 41.52 35.76 -0.77
CA LYS A 122 42.56 35.18 -1.61
C LYS A 122 43.93 35.30 -0.96
N LEU A 123 44.82 34.34 -1.20
CA LEU A 123 46.22 34.43 -0.75
C LEU A 123 47.02 35.51 -1.48
N LYS A 124 46.67 35.76 -2.75
CA LYS A 124 47.27 36.74 -3.66
C LYS A 124 46.25 37.10 -4.75
N GLU A 125 46.52 38.15 -5.51
CA GLU A 125 45.58 38.67 -6.51
C GLU A 125 45.26 37.63 -7.61
N ASP A 126 46.30 37.00 -8.14
CA ASP A 126 46.22 35.91 -9.12
C ASP A 126 46.23 34.53 -8.42
N ILE A 127 45.09 33.85 -8.44
CA ILE A 127 44.96 32.48 -7.93
C ILE A 127 45.17 31.46 -9.04
N THR A 128 45.68 30.28 -8.69
CA THR A 128 45.91 29.16 -9.63
C THR A 128 44.78 28.13 -9.60
N GLY A 129 43.95 28.13 -8.56
CA GLY A 129 42.78 27.26 -8.42
C GLY A 129 41.53 27.79 -9.11
N ALA A 130 40.42 27.08 -8.94
CA ALA A 130 39.14 27.48 -9.50
C ALA A 130 38.66 28.81 -8.88
N PRO A 131 38.05 29.70 -9.68
CA PRO A 131 37.51 30.95 -9.17
C PRO A 131 36.26 30.69 -8.29
N PRO A 132 35.88 31.63 -7.41
CA PRO A 132 34.75 31.47 -6.49
C PRO A 132 33.44 31.07 -7.17
N GLU A 133 33.21 31.58 -8.37
CA GLU A 133 32.04 31.32 -9.20
C GLU A 133 31.91 29.84 -9.56
N SER A 134 33.01 29.13 -9.80
CA SER A 134 32.98 27.70 -10.11
C SER A 134 32.53 26.84 -8.91
N TYR A 135 32.84 27.26 -7.69
CA TYR A 135 32.34 26.59 -6.48
C TYR A 135 30.85 26.87 -6.25
N LEU A 136 30.39 28.07 -6.58
CA LEU A 136 28.97 28.41 -6.55
C LEU A 136 28.18 27.59 -7.58
N GLU A 137 28.67 27.45 -8.80
CA GLU A 137 28.06 26.60 -9.83
C GLU A 137 27.96 25.13 -9.39
N PHE A 138 28.99 24.62 -8.72
CA PHE A 138 28.98 23.29 -8.13
C PHE A 138 27.89 23.14 -7.07
N ALA A 139 27.73 24.11 -6.16
CA ALA A 139 26.66 24.11 -5.16
C ALA A 139 25.27 24.17 -5.79
N VAL A 140 25.11 24.97 -6.84
CA VAL A 140 23.87 25.03 -7.64
C VAL A 140 23.56 23.68 -8.29
N LYS A 141 24.56 22.98 -8.83
CA LYS A 141 24.38 21.65 -9.43
C LYS A 141 23.92 20.62 -8.41
N ILE A 142 24.61 20.51 -7.27
CA ILE A 142 24.22 19.59 -6.18
C ILE A 142 22.81 19.90 -5.69
N THR A 143 22.45 21.18 -5.58
CA THR A 143 21.11 21.61 -5.19
C THR A 143 20.05 21.05 -6.14
N LYS A 144 20.28 21.13 -7.45
CA LYS A 144 19.35 20.58 -8.46
C LYS A 144 19.26 19.06 -8.41
N ASP A 145 20.37 18.36 -8.18
CA ASP A 145 20.37 16.90 -8.09
C ASP A 145 19.63 16.40 -6.85
N ILE A 146 19.84 17.06 -5.71
CA ILE A 146 19.11 16.77 -4.47
C ILE A 146 17.62 17.07 -4.63
N ASP A 147 17.26 18.20 -5.23
CA ASP A 147 15.86 18.55 -5.48
C ASP A 147 15.17 17.48 -6.33
N ALA A 148 15.76 17.14 -7.49
CA ALA A 148 15.23 16.10 -8.37
C ALA A 148 15.10 14.73 -7.67
N HIS A 149 16.06 14.37 -6.81
CA HIS A 149 16.01 13.15 -6.02
C HIS A 149 14.82 13.15 -5.04
N LEU A 150 14.65 14.22 -4.27
CA LEU A 150 13.59 14.35 -3.29
C LEU A 150 12.20 14.43 -3.94
N VAL A 151 12.07 15.11 -5.07
CA VAL A 151 10.81 15.16 -5.86
C VAL A 151 10.43 13.75 -6.33
N LYS A 152 11.38 13.00 -6.88
CA LYS A 152 11.14 11.62 -7.33
C LYS A 152 10.73 10.70 -6.19
N GLU A 153 11.37 10.83 -5.03
CA GLU A 153 11.00 10.07 -3.83
C GLU A 153 9.58 10.41 -3.36
N TYR A 154 9.23 11.71 -3.34
CA TYR A 154 7.91 12.18 -2.94
C TYR A 154 6.79 11.68 -3.87
N LEU A 155 7.00 11.74 -5.19
CA LEU A 155 6.03 11.24 -6.17
C LEU A 155 5.84 9.72 -6.04
N ARG A 156 6.92 8.97 -5.83
CA ARG A 156 6.86 7.51 -5.66
C ARG A 156 6.01 7.12 -4.45
N TYR A 157 6.19 7.79 -3.32
CA TYR A 157 5.41 7.52 -2.10
C TYR A 157 3.91 7.76 -2.32
N ASN A 158 3.54 8.89 -2.92
CA ASN A 158 2.14 9.23 -3.18
C ASN A 158 1.46 8.24 -4.15
N ILE A 159 2.16 7.80 -5.19
CA ILE A 159 1.62 6.80 -6.14
C ILE A 159 1.37 5.46 -5.42
N ILE A 160 2.31 4.99 -4.59
CA ILE A 160 2.14 3.75 -3.84
C ILE A 160 0.93 3.85 -2.89
N GLN A 161 0.80 4.97 -2.19
CA GLN A 161 -0.33 5.20 -1.28
C GLN A 161 -1.68 5.21 -2.03
N TYR A 162 -1.74 5.88 -3.19
CA TYR A 162 -2.94 5.90 -4.03
C TYR A 162 -3.30 4.50 -4.56
N LEU A 163 -2.33 3.74 -5.06
CA LEU A 163 -2.53 2.37 -5.54
C LEU A 163 -3.00 1.44 -4.41
N TYR A 164 -2.47 1.62 -3.20
CA TYR A 164 -2.90 0.86 -2.03
C TYR A 164 -4.35 1.19 -1.66
N ILE A 165 -4.71 2.48 -1.56
CA ILE A 165 -6.07 2.90 -1.22
C ILE A 165 -7.07 2.43 -2.28
N SER A 166 -6.78 2.66 -3.56
CA SER A 166 -7.66 2.25 -4.66
C SER A 166 -7.87 0.74 -4.73
N ARG A 167 -6.82 -0.06 -4.47
CA ARG A 167 -6.95 -1.52 -4.37
C ARG A 167 -7.85 -1.94 -3.21
N ASN A 168 -7.67 -1.37 -2.01
CA ASN A 168 -8.52 -1.69 -0.86
C ASN A 168 -9.99 -1.33 -1.12
N ILE A 169 -10.26 -0.18 -1.76
CA ILE A 169 -11.63 0.21 -2.14
C ILE A 169 -12.24 -0.83 -3.09
N ARG A 170 -11.49 -1.27 -4.10
CA ARG A 170 -11.96 -2.29 -5.05
C ARG A 170 -12.22 -3.64 -4.38
N ASP A 171 -11.37 -4.07 -3.46
CA ASP A 171 -11.57 -5.33 -2.74
C ASP A 171 -12.86 -5.27 -1.87
N MET A 172 -13.18 -4.11 -1.29
CA MET A 172 -14.45 -3.87 -0.57
C MET A 172 -15.68 -3.84 -1.48
N THR A 173 -15.56 -3.48 -2.77
CA THR A 173 -16.71 -3.47 -3.70
C THR A 173 -17.00 -4.84 -4.32
N LEU A 174 -15.98 -5.70 -4.41
CA LEU A 174 -16.12 -7.04 -4.99
C LEU A 174 -16.52 -8.10 -3.96
N SER A 175 -16.17 -7.90 -2.68
CA SER A 175 -16.52 -8.84 -1.62
C SER A 175 -17.70 -8.35 -0.81
N GLY A 176 -18.58 -9.27 -0.40
CA GLY A 176 -19.75 -8.91 0.38
C GLY A 176 -20.39 -10.11 1.07
N LYS A 177 -21.47 -9.80 1.81
CA LYS A 177 -22.27 -10.77 2.53
C LYS A 177 -23.74 -10.40 2.41
N VAL A 178 -24.58 -11.39 2.11
CA VAL A 178 -26.05 -11.30 2.22
C VAL A 178 -26.56 -12.34 3.20
N GLU A 179 -27.58 -12.01 3.96
CA GLU A 179 -28.15 -12.90 4.97
C GLU A 179 -29.68 -12.79 5.02
N GLY A 180 -30.33 -13.89 5.37
CA GLY A 180 -31.78 -13.99 5.47
C GLY A 180 -32.19 -15.06 6.46
N GLU A 181 -33.34 -14.85 7.08
CA GLU A 181 -33.89 -15.75 8.10
C GLU A 181 -35.31 -16.18 7.73
N VAL A 182 -35.62 -17.44 8.01
CA VAL A 182 -36.95 -18.02 7.80
C VAL A 182 -37.38 -18.69 9.09
N GLU A 183 -38.56 -18.35 9.58
CA GLU A 183 -39.20 -19.10 10.65
C GLU A 183 -39.85 -20.35 10.09
N ILE A 184 -39.61 -21.49 10.74
CA ILE A 184 -40.12 -22.80 10.35
C ILE A 184 -41.03 -23.34 11.45
N GLU A 185 -42.09 -24.05 11.07
CA GLU A 185 -43.00 -24.71 12.01
C GLU A 185 -42.47 -26.10 12.44
N ALA A 186 -41.73 -26.76 11.55
CA ALA A 186 -41.13 -28.06 11.82
C ALA A 186 -40.08 -27.98 12.96
N PRO A 187 -39.91 -29.05 13.75
CA PRO A 187 -38.86 -29.10 14.77
C PRO A 187 -37.47 -28.84 14.15
N ALA A 188 -36.73 -27.88 14.70
CA ALA A 188 -35.39 -27.49 14.22
C ALA A 188 -34.44 -28.67 14.00
N ALA A 189 -34.45 -29.66 14.89
CA ALA A 189 -33.63 -30.87 14.74
C ALA A 189 -34.02 -31.74 13.52
N LYS A 190 -35.33 -31.85 13.20
CA LYS A 190 -35.79 -32.57 12.01
C LYS A 190 -35.39 -31.82 10.74
N PHE A 191 -35.57 -30.50 10.72
CA PHE A 191 -35.15 -29.66 9.59
C PHE A 191 -33.65 -29.75 9.34
N TYR A 192 -32.83 -29.57 10.38
CA TYR A 192 -31.37 -29.68 10.28
C TYR A 192 -30.93 -31.05 9.73
N ASN A 193 -31.63 -32.12 10.13
CA ASN A 193 -31.33 -33.48 9.66
C ASN A 193 -31.52 -33.65 8.14
N ILE A 194 -32.37 -32.84 7.49
CA ILE A 194 -32.50 -32.83 6.02
C ILE A 194 -31.16 -32.47 5.38
N PHE A 195 -30.55 -31.36 5.80
CA PHE A 195 -29.26 -30.93 5.24
C PHE A 195 -28.08 -31.80 5.72
N ARG A 196 -28.18 -32.35 6.94
CA ARG A 196 -27.08 -33.11 7.56
C ARG A 196 -26.98 -34.56 7.08
N LYS A 197 -28.11 -35.26 6.90
CA LYS A 197 -28.17 -36.72 6.63
C LYS A 197 -29.08 -37.12 5.48
N GLN A 198 -29.98 -36.25 5.04
CA GLN A 198 -30.98 -36.58 4.01
C GLN A 198 -30.92 -35.61 2.82
N LEU A 199 -29.72 -35.07 2.55
CA LEU A 199 -29.51 -34.00 1.57
C LEU A 199 -29.98 -34.42 0.16
N HIS A 200 -29.87 -35.72 -0.16
CA HIS A 200 -30.32 -36.32 -1.40
C HIS A 200 -31.84 -36.34 -1.59
N HIS A 201 -32.64 -36.05 -0.56
CA HIS A 201 -34.10 -35.92 -0.68
C HIS A 201 -34.54 -34.55 -1.20
N ILE A 202 -33.68 -33.52 -1.15
CA ILE A 202 -34.05 -32.14 -1.53
C ILE A 202 -34.65 -32.06 -2.94
N PRO A 203 -34.12 -32.72 -3.99
CA PRO A 203 -34.73 -32.68 -5.31
C PRO A 203 -36.16 -33.24 -5.37
N ASN A 204 -36.53 -34.15 -4.46
CA ASN A 204 -37.89 -34.67 -4.38
C ASN A 204 -38.82 -33.77 -3.55
N ILE A 205 -38.27 -33.08 -2.55
CA ILE A 205 -39.02 -32.20 -1.64
C ILE A 205 -39.30 -30.84 -2.32
N ALA A 206 -38.29 -30.28 -2.98
CA ALA A 206 -38.31 -28.95 -3.60
C ALA A 206 -38.13 -29.04 -5.13
N SER A 207 -38.83 -29.98 -5.77
CA SER A 207 -38.65 -30.33 -7.20
C SER A 207 -38.90 -29.18 -8.18
N ASP A 208 -39.68 -28.17 -7.76
CA ASP A 208 -39.92 -26.97 -8.58
C ASP A 208 -38.67 -26.09 -8.72
N SER A 209 -37.75 -26.17 -7.76
CA SER A 209 -36.54 -25.34 -7.69
C SER A 209 -35.27 -26.16 -7.87
N VAL A 210 -35.25 -27.42 -7.43
CA VAL A 210 -34.09 -28.31 -7.48
C VAL A 210 -34.41 -29.52 -8.36
N HIS A 211 -33.72 -29.64 -9.49
CA HIS A 211 -33.99 -30.64 -10.51
C HIS A 211 -33.18 -31.92 -10.30
N GLY A 212 -32.03 -31.82 -9.64
CA GLY A 212 -31.14 -32.95 -9.44
C GLY A 212 -30.01 -32.67 -8.48
N ALA A 213 -29.55 -33.75 -7.84
CA ALA A 213 -28.37 -33.77 -6.99
C ALA A 213 -27.64 -35.09 -7.17
N LYS A 214 -26.31 -35.07 -7.22
CA LYS A 214 -25.48 -36.28 -7.23
C LYS A 214 -24.17 -36.05 -6.48
N VAL A 215 -23.66 -37.10 -5.82
CA VAL A 215 -22.31 -37.07 -5.26
C VAL A 215 -21.29 -37.05 -6.40
N HIS A 216 -20.35 -36.12 -6.33
CA HIS A 216 -19.21 -36.01 -7.26
C HIS A 216 -17.95 -36.62 -6.64
N GLU A 217 -17.69 -36.35 -5.35
CA GLU A 217 -16.58 -36.90 -4.58
C GLU A 217 -17.01 -37.14 -3.13
N GLY A 218 -16.56 -38.24 -2.52
CA GLY A 218 -16.91 -38.59 -1.13
C GLY A 218 -18.32 -39.18 -1.01
N ASP A 219 -19.11 -38.64 -0.09
CA ASP A 219 -20.47 -39.08 0.22
C ASP A 219 -21.44 -37.90 0.41
N TRP A 220 -22.64 -38.14 0.95
CA TRP A 220 -23.65 -37.11 1.13
C TRP A 220 -23.43 -36.20 2.36
N GLU A 221 -22.67 -36.67 3.35
CA GLU A 221 -22.79 -36.21 4.74
C GLU A 221 -21.49 -35.67 5.33
N ASN A 222 -20.33 -36.10 4.83
CA ASN A 222 -19.06 -35.84 5.49
C ASN A 222 -18.34 -34.62 4.93
N VAL A 223 -17.64 -33.90 5.83
CA VAL A 223 -16.76 -32.78 5.49
C VAL A 223 -15.76 -33.19 4.41
N GLY A 224 -15.58 -32.32 3.42
CA GLY A 224 -14.73 -32.57 2.27
C GLY A 224 -15.47 -33.14 1.06
N SER A 225 -16.65 -33.75 1.25
CA SER A 225 -17.44 -34.31 0.16
C SER A 225 -18.01 -33.24 -0.76
N ILE A 226 -18.06 -33.54 -2.06
CA ILE A 226 -18.47 -32.65 -3.13
C ILE A 226 -19.70 -33.21 -3.84
N LYS A 227 -20.75 -32.41 -4.00
CA LYS A 227 -21.96 -32.81 -4.73
C LYS A 227 -22.18 -31.80 -5.85
N GLN A 228 -22.91 -32.23 -6.86
CA GLN A 228 -23.28 -31.41 -8.00
C GLN A 228 -24.80 -31.25 -8.00
N TRP A 229 -25.24 -30.01 -8.20
CA TRP A 229 -26.65 -29.61 -8.19
C TRP A 229 -27.05 -29.02 -9.52
N ASP A 230 -28.28 -29.34 -9.93
CA ASP A 230 -28.98 -28.71 -11.04
C ASP A 230 -30.25 -28.07 -10.48
N PHE A 231 -30.41 -26.75 -10.64
CA PHE A 231 -31.48 -25.99 -10.01
C PHE A 231 -31.93 -24.81 -10.89
N THR A 232 -33.01 -24.15 -10.50
CA THR A 232 -33.52 -22.94 -11.18
C THR A 232 -33.62 -21.77 -10.25
N ILE A 233 -33.01 -20.65 -10.66
CA ILE A 233 -33.15 -19.34 -10.03
C ILE A 233 -33.77 -18.41 -11.07
N GLU A 234 -34.87 -17.74 -10.70
CA GLU A 234 -35.55 -16.74 -11.56
C GLU A 234 -35.86 -17.22 -12.99
N GLY A 235 -36.20 -18.51 -13.15
CA GLY A 235 -36.51 -19.12 -14.44
C GLY A 235 -35.30 -19.56 -15.26
N THR A 236 -34.07 -19.27 -14.82
CA THR A 236 -32.84 -19.73 -15.46
C THR A 236 -32.37 -21.04 -14.83
N LYS A 237 -32.08 -22.05 -15.65
CA LYS A 237 -31.47 -23.30 -15.20
C LYS A 237 -29.97 -23.09 -14.97
N LEU A 238 -29.51 -23.42 -13.78
CA LEU A 238 -28.13 -23.26 -13.33
C LEU A 238 -27.60 -24.58 -12.77
N SER A 239 -26.29 -24.68 -12.70
CA SER A 239 -25.57 -25.77 -12.08
C SER A 239 -24.42 -25.25 -11.22
N ALA A 240 -24.13 -25.95 -10.13
CA ALA A 240 -22.98 -25.68 -9.29
C ALA A 240 -22.53 -26.95 -8.57
N LYS A 241 -21.31 -26.96 -8.07
CA LYS A 241 -20.84 -27.92 -7.08
C LYS A 241 -20.77 -27.29 -5.70
N GLU A 242 -21.13 -28.03 -4.66
CA GLU A 242 -20.88 -27.62 -3.28
C GLU A 242 -19.90 -28.60 -2.62
N LYS A 243 -19.03 -28.07 -1.77
CA LYS A 243 -18.18 -28.84 -0.87
C LYS A 243 -18.54 -28.50 0.56
N ILE A 244 -18.76 -29.51 1.40
CA ILE A 244 -18.94 -29.30 2.84
C ILE A 244 -17.58 -28.90 3.44
N GLU A 245 -17.47 -27.68 3.99
CA GLU A 245 -16.25 -27.19 4.62
C GLU A 245 -16.19 -27.52 6.11
N SER A 246 -17.31 -27.37 6.80
CA SER A 246 -17.40 -27.61 8.24
C SER A 246 -18.82 -27.99 8.64
N ILE A 247 -18.92 -28.71 9.74
CA ILE A 247 -20.17 -29.11 10.40
C ILE A 247 -19.98 -28.89 11.88
N ASP A 248 -20.94 -28.21 12.50
CA ASP A 248 -21.07 -28.04 13.94
C ASP A 248 -22.47 -28.51 14.34
N ASP A 249 -22.55 -29.79 14.71
CA ASP A 249 -23.82 -30.44 15.04
C ASP A 249 -24.40 -29.91 16.37
N ASP A 250 -23.56 -29.42 17.29
CA ASP A 250 -23.99 -28.85 18.58
C ASP A 250 -24.75 -27.53 18.34
N ASN A 251 -24.25 -26.69 17.42
CA ASN A 251 -24.86 -25.41 17.06
C ASN A 251 -25.76 -25.49 15.81
N LYS A 252 -25.95 -26.68 15.22
CA LYS A 252 -26.71 -26.93 13.98
C LYS A 252 -26.26 -26.01 12.84
N VAL A 253 -24.95 -25.92 12.61
CA VAL A 253 -24.33 -25.10 11.56
C VAL A 253 -23.64 -25.98 10.52
N ILE A 254 -23.85 -25.68 9.24
CA ILE A 254 -23.09 -26.29 8.13
C ILE A 254 -22.60 -25.17 7.21
N THR A 255 -21.32 -25.20 6.89
CA THR A 255 -20.71 -24.27 5.92
C THR A 255 -20.31 -25.02 4.66
N TYR A 256 -20.63 -24.42 3.52
CA TYR A 256 -20.36 -24.93 2.19
C TYR A 256 -19.52 -23.94 1.40
N SER A 257 -18.57 -24.46 0.63
CA SER A 257 -17.96 -23.74 -0.49
C SER A 257 -18.68 -24.14 -1.77
N ILE A 258 -19.16 -23.15 -2.53
CA ILE A 258 -19.94 -23.35 -3.75
C ILE A 258 -19.09 -22.85 -4.93
N PHE A 259 -18.86 -23.70 -5.92
CA PHE A 259 -17.91 -23.47 -7.00
C PHE A 259 -18.28 -24.30 -8.23
N ASP A 260 -17.55 -24.09 -9.34
CA ASP A 260 -17.81 -24.72 -10.64
C ASP A 260 -19.21 -24.37 -11.22
N GLY A 261 -19.45 -24.64 -12.50
CA GLY A 261 -20.69 -24.22 -13.17
C GLY A 261 -20.93 -22.70 -13.12
N ASP A 262 -22.19 -22.29 -13.13
CA ASP A 262 -22.61 -20.90 -13.35
C ASP A 262 -22.15 -19.93 -12.25
N VAL A 263 -21.94 -20.41 -11.02
CA VAL A 263 -21.42 -19.57 -9.91
C VAL A 263 -19.98 -19.14 -10.19
N SER A 264 -19.15 -20.04 -10.75
CA SER A 264 -17.73 -19.76 -10.99
C SER A 264 -17.48 -18.80 -12.15
N GLU A 265 -18.48 -18.54 -12.98
CA GLU A 265 -18.43 -17.54 -14.04
C GLU A 265 -18.53 -16.10 -13.51
N ASN A 266 -19.06 -15.93 -12.30
CA ASN A 266 -19.36 -14.62 -11.72
C ASN A 266 -18.63 -14.36 -10.39
N TYR A 267 -18.26 -15.42 -9.66
CA TYR A 267 -17.66 -15.32 -8.34
C TYR A 267 -16.32 -16.05 -8.26
N LYS A 268 -15.32 -15.35 -7.71
CA LYS A 268 -14.03 -15.92 -7.34
C LYS A 268 -14.14 -16.81 -6.11
N SER A 269 -15.00 -16.44 -5.17
CA SER A 269 -15.39 -17.29 -4.04
C SER A 269 -16.86 -17.08 -3.73
N PHE A 270 -17.54 -18.15 -3.34
CA PHE A 270 -18.94 -18.11 -2.93
C PHE A 270 -19.14 -19.17 -1.84
N LYS A 271 -19.50 -18.75 -0.63
CA LYS A 271 -19.71 -19.62 0.52
C LYS A 271 -21.12 -19.46 1.04
N GLY A 272 -21.76 -20.57 1.36
CA GLY A 272 -23.07 -20.60 1.99
C GLY A 272 -22.97 -21.19 3.39
N THR A 273 -23.58 -20.56 4.39
CA THR A 273 -23.70 -21.10 5.74
C THR A 273 -25.17 -21.21 6.12
N LEU A 274 -25.56 -22.40 6.54
CA LEU A 274 -26.86 -22.72 7.14
C LEU A 274 -26.69 -22.78 8.65
N GLN A 275 -27.56 -22.12 9.40
CA GLN A 275 -27.70 -22.30 10.85
C GLN A 275 -29.17 -22.50 11.22
N VAL A 276 -29.46 -23.48 12.08
CA VAL A 276 -30.82 -23.72 12.57
C VAL A 276 -30.88 -23.49 14.08
N VAL A 277 -31.73 -22.57 14.52
CA VAL A 277 -31.90 -22.21 15.93
C VAL A 277 -33.24 -22.70 16.44
N ASP A 278 -33.25 -23.40 17.58
CA ASP A 278 -34.48 -23.89 18.20
C ASP A 278 -35.35 -22.74 18.74
N LYS A 279 -36.67 -22.90 18.63
CA LYS A 279 -37.69 -22.08 19.29
C LYS A 279 -38.59 -22.96 20.15
N GLU A 280 -39.40 -22.34 21.02
CA GLU A 280 -40.42 -23.05 21.81
C GLU A 280 -41.38 -23.85 20.90
N HIS A 281 -41.72 -23.28 19.74
CA HIS A 281 -42.43 -23.96 18.66
C HIS A 281 -41.64 -23.75 17.35
N GLY A 282 -41.24 -24.85 16.70
CA GLY A 282 -40.50 -24.82 15.45
C GLY A 282 -39.04 -24.36 15.59
N GLY A 283 -38.60 -23.46 14.72
CA GLY A 283 -37.23 -22.92 14.72
C GLY A 283 -37.03 -21.72 13.79
N ILE A 284 -35.81 -21.17 13.78
CA ILE A 284 -35.35 -20.20 12.79
C ILE A 284 -34.21 -20.81 11.98
N VAL A 285 -34.32 -20.73 10.66
CA VAL A 285 -33.27 -21.09 9.72
C VAL A 285 -32.61 -19.81 9.22
N LYS A 286 -31.31 -19.68 9.43
CA LYS A 286 -30.50 -18.57 8.94
C LYS A 286 -29.62 -19.02 7.78
N TRP A 287 -29.67 -18.28 6.70
CA TRP A 287 -28.75 -18.40 5.57
C TRP A 287 -27.83 -17.20 5.52
N THR A 288 -26.54 -17.46 5.33
CA THR A 288 -25.51 -16.45 5.07
C THR A 288 -24.75 -16.83 3.83
N PHE A 289 -24.68 -15.93 2.85
CA PHE A 289 -23.82 -16.08 1.69
C PHE A 289 -22.71 -15.03 1.71
N GLU A 290 -21.47 -15.49 1.75
CA GLU A 290 -20.27 -14.65 1.66
C GLU A 290 -19.62 -14.87 0.29
N TYR A 291 -19.30 -13.79 -0.41
CA TYR A 291 -18.86 -13.87 -1.80
C TYR A 291 -17.75 -12.88 -2.12
N GLU A 292 -16.98 -13.21 -3.15
CA GLU A 292 -16.07 -12.31 -3.86
C GLU A 292 -16.40 -12.41 -5.35
N LYS A 293 -16.88 -11.32 -5.96
CA LYS A 293 -17.18 -11.25 -7.40
C LYS A 293 -15.89 -11.24 -8.22
N LEU A 294 -15.93 -11.78 -9.43
CA LEU A 294 -14.81 -11.68 -10.38
C LEU A 294 -14.62 -10.26 -10.93
N LYS A 295 -15.70 -9.48 -10.98
CA LYS A 295 -15.78 -8.09 -11.45
C LYS A 295 -17.05 -7.44 -10.89
N GLU A 296 -17.14 -6.11 -10.96
CA GLU A 296 -18.25 -5.36 -10.35
C GLU A 296 -19.61 -5.76 -10.96
N ASP A 297 -19.66 -5.79 -12.29
CA ASP A 297 -20.84 -6.18 -13.05
C ASP A 297 -20.83 -7.69 -13.35
N ILE A 298 -21.61 -8.43 -12.56
CA ILE A 298 -21.92 -9.84 -12.81
C ILE A 298 -23.18 -9.95 -13.70
N ILE A 299 -23.25 -11.00 -14.51
CA ILE A 299 -24.37 -11.24 -15.44
C ILE A 299 -25.23 -12.40 -14.96
N GLY A 300 -24.65 -13.30 -14.15
CA GLY A 300 -25.38 -14.40 -13.52
C GLY A 300 -26.21 -13.98 -12.30
N ALA A 301 -26.77 -14.97 -11.62
CA ALA A 301 -27.59 -14.76 -10.44
C ALA A 301 -26.84 -13.94 -9.37
N SER A 302 -27.53 -12.94 -8.81
CA SER A 302 -27.02 -12.11 -7.74
C SER A 302 -26.91 -12.89 -6.42
N PRO A 303 -26.09 -12.47 -5.44
CA PRO A 303 -26.07 -13.10 -4.13
C PRO A 303 -27.45 -13.12 -3.47
N GLU A 304 -28.25 -12.07 -3.67
CA GLU A 304 -29.63 -11.96 -3.22
C GLU A 304 -30.54 -13.01 -3.89
N SER A 305 -30.37 -13.26 -5.19
CA SER A 305 -31.11 -14.30 -5.91
C SER A 305 -30.78 -15.71 -5.38
N TYR A 306 -29.53 -15.98 -4.99
CA TYR A 306 -29.14 -17.22 -4.31
C TYR A 306 -29.76 -17.33 -2.91
N LEU A 307 -29.81 -16.22 -2.18
CA LEU A 307 -30.45 -16.16 -0.87
C LEU A 307 -31.96 -16.44 -0.96
N ASP A 308 -32.65 -15.81 -1.91
CA ASP A 308 -34.08 -16.02 -2.15
C ASP A 308 -34.39 -17.46 -2.54
N PHE A 309 -33.51 -18.08 -3.35
CA PHE A 309 -33.59 -19.49 -3.67
C PHE A 309 -33.46 -20.38 -2.42
N ALA A 310 -32.48 -20.12 -1.55
CA ALA A 310 -32.30 -20.86 -0.30
C ALA A 310 -33.49 -20.71 0.65
N VAL A 311 -34.06 -19.50 0.73
CA VAL A 311 -35.29 -19.20 1.48
C VAL A 311 -36.47 -19.99 0.92
N LYS A 312 -36.62 -20.08 -0.40
CA LYS A 312 -37.68 -20.86 -1.04
C LYS A 312 -37.55 -22.35 -0.72
N VAL A 313 -36.37 -22.94 -0.93
CA VAL A 313 -36.11 -24.36 -0.61
C VAL A 313 -36.35 -24.65 0.87
N THR A 314 -36.00 -23.71 1.76
CA THR A 314 -36.27 -23.82 3.20
C THR A 314 -37.77 -23.94 3.48
N LYS A 315 -38.61 -23.12 2.84
CA LYS A 315 -40.07 -23.18 3.01
C LYS A 315 -40.67 -24.47 2.46
N ASP A 316 -40.16 -24.97 1.34
CA ASP A 316 -40.61 -26.25 0.76
C ASP A 316 -40.30 -27.42 1.70
N ILE A 317 -39.11 -27.43 2.31
CA ILE A 317 -38.71 -28.44 3.31
C ILE A 317 -39.56 -28.36 4.57
N ASP A 318 -39.80 -27.16 5.09
CA ASP A 318 -40.65 -26.96 6.27
C ASP A 318 -42.07 -27.50 6.03
N ALA A 319 -42.68 -27.08 4.92
CA ALA A 319 -44.02 -27.54 4.53
C ALA A 319 -44.11 -29.05 4.29
N HIS A 320 -43.02 -29.70 3.89
CA HIS A 320 -42.92 -31.15 3.79
C HIS A 320 -42.89 -31.81 5.17
N LEU A 321 -42.02 -31.34 6.06
CA LEU A 321 -41.84 -31.90 7.41
C LEU A 321 -43.04 -31.69 8.34
N VAL A 322 -43.85 -30.65 8.11
CA VAL A 322 -45.10 -30.42 8.85
C VAL A 322 -46.20 -31.40 8.45
N LYS A 323 -46.14 -31.97 7.23
CA LYS A 323 -47.12 -32.95 6.73
C LYS A 323 -46.81 -34.39 7.15
N GLU A 324 -45.60 -34.66 7.62
CA GLU A 324 -45.16 -35.97 8.13
C GLU A 324 -45.50 -36.19 9.62
#